data_AF-A0A430PXC7-F1
#
_entry.id   AF-A0A430PXC7-F1
#
_cell.length_a   1.000
_cell.length_b   1.000
_cell.length_c   1.000
_cell.angle_alpha   90.00
_cell.angle_beta   90.00
_cell.angle_gamma   90.00
#
_symmetry.space_group_name_H-M   'P 1'
#
loop_
_entity.id
_entity.type
_entity.pdbx_description
1 polymer ?
#
loop_
_entity_poly.entity_id
_entity_poly.type
_entity_poly.pdbx_seq_one_letter_code
_entity_poly.pdbx_strand_id
1 'polypeptide(L)'
;MAHVRDFLIGREYNNSLRYAEQCSKRTQPPAYLPNGINDKISHNDYFARDGRREVKKPVDIYVSGLKRLEAGSESKHPYALSKSVGVVPGQKFNWDKPVELE
;
A
#
# COMPACT_ATOMS: atom_id res chain seq x y z
N MET A 1 -0.39 -23.48 46.75
CA MET A 1 0.13 -24.02 45.46
C MET A 1 0.67 -22.95 44.51
N ALA A 2 0.13 -21.72 44.46
CA ALA A 2 0.65 -20.66 43.60
C ALA A 2 2.15 -20.34 43.83
N HIS A 3 2.55 -20.15 45.09
CA HIS A 3 3.95 -19.82 45.43
C HIS A 3 4.98 -20.91 45.08
N VAL A 4 4.59 -22.20 45.10
CA VAL A 4 5.48 -23.30 44.71
C VAL A 4 5.75 -23.26 43.21
N ARG A 5 4.70 -23.07 42.41
CA ARG A 5 4.83 -22.92 40.96
C ARG A 5 5.68 -21.70 40.61
N ASP A 6 5.41 -20.55 41.23
CA ASP A 6 6.11 -19.30 40.92
C ASP A 6 7.59 -19.39 41.30
N PHE A 7 7.91 -20.09 42.40
CA PHE A 7 9.28 -20.43 42.78
C PHE A 7 9.98 -21.31 41.74
N LEU A 8 9.31 -22.34 41.20
CA LEU A 8 9.88 -23.23 40.18
C LEU A 8 10.06 -22.56 38.81
N ILE A 9 9.22 -21.57 38.48
CA ILE A 9 9.29 -20.84 37.19
C ILE A 9 10.27 -19.65 37.28
N GLY A 10 10.59 -19.17 38.49
CA GLY A 10 11.49 -18.03 38.70
C GLY A 10 10.88 -16.66 38.35
N ARG A 11 9.56 -16.62 38.17
CA ARG A 11 8.77 -15.40 37.93
C ARG A 11 7.33 -15.60 38.36
N GLU A 12 6.62 -14.50 38.57
CA GLU A 12 5.18 -14.55 38.78
C GLU A 12 4.49 -15.17 37.56
N TYR A 13 3.58 -16.10 37.84
CA TYR A 13 2.83 -16.78 36.80
C TYR A 13 1.84 -15.83 36.14
N ASN A 14 2.02 -15.63 34.84
CA ASN A 14 1.05 -14.94 34.00
C ASN A 14 -0.05 -15.92 33.57
N ASN A 15 -1.27 -15.72 34.05
CA ASN A 15 -2.39 -16.61 33.79
C ASN A 15 -2.92 -16.42 32.36
N SER A 16 -2.84 -17.47 31.53
CA SER A 16 -3.33 -17.46 30.16
C SER A 16 -4.83 -17.74 30.02
N LEU A 17 -5.50 -18.11 31.12
CA LEU A 17 -6.93 -18.40 31.12
C LEU A 17 -7.76 -17.11 31.09
N ARG A 18 -8.88 -17.16 30.37
CA ARG A 18 -9.80 -16.03 30.23
C ARG A 18 -10.88 -16.09 31.30
N TYR A 19 -10.88 -15.15 32.21
CA TYR A 19 -11.93 -14.97 33.22
C TYR A 19 -12.95 -13.92 32.77
N ALA A 20 -14.19 -14.05 33.24
CA ALA A 20 -15.29 -13.19 32.84
C ALA A 20 -15.02 -11.70 33.12
N GLU A 21 -14.37 -11.37 34.23
CA GLU A 21 -14.05 -9.99 34.63
C GLU A 21 -13.01 -9.30 33.73
N GLN A 22 -12.18 -10.10 33.05
CA GLN A 22 -11.12 -9.61 32.16
C GLN A 22 -11.56 -9.60 30.69
N CYS A 23 -12.72 -10.18 30.38
CA CYS A 23 -13.27 -10.25 29.04
C CYS A 23 -14.45 -9.31 28.91
N SER A 24 -14.67 -8.78 27.70
CA SER A 24 -15.91 -8.09 27.40
C SER A 24 -17.11 -9.04 27.54
N LYS A 25 -18.27 -8.49 27.93
CA LYS A 25 -19.51 -9.26 28.05
C LYS A 25 -19.92 -9.85 26.70
N ARG A 26 -20.62 -10.99 26.70
CA ARG A 26 -21.14 -11.57 25.43
C ARG A 26 -22.23 -10.71 24.80
N THR A 27 -23.05 -10.06 25.63
CA THR A 27 -24.06 -9.10 25.18
C THR A 27 -23.42 -7.72 25.09
N GLN A 28 -23.43 -7.15 23.88
CA GLN A 28 -22.94 -5.80 23.60
C GLN A 28 -24.12 -4.87 23.29
N PRO A 29 -24.03 -3.58 23.63
CA PRO A 29 -25.04 -2.59 23.23
C PRO A 29 -25.06 -2.41 21.70
N PRO A 30 -26.17 -1.91 21.12
CA PRO A 30 -26.20 -1.58 19.71
C PRO A 30 -25.14 -0.53 19.38
N ALA A 31 -24.41 -0.73 18.28
CA ALA A 31 -23.38 0.19 17.83
C ALA A 31 -23.98 1.26 16.89
N TYR A 32 -23.50 2.51 17.01
CA TYR A 32 -23.73 3.57 16.03
C TYR A 32 -22.42 3.84 15.29
N LEU A 33 -22.26 3.21 14.11
CA LEU A 33 -21.05 3.37 13.31
C LEU A 33 -21.09 4.69 12.54
N PRO A 34 -19.96 5.41 12.42
CA PRO A 34 -19.90 6.58 11.55
C PRO A 34 -20.05 6.14 10.09
N ASN A 35 -20.69 7.00 9.30
CA ASN A 35 -20.87 6.75 7.88
C ASN A 35 -19.56 6.94 7.11
N GLY A 36 -19.48 6.36 5.91
CA GLY A 36 -18.33 6.53 5.04
C GLY A 36 -18.24 7.93 4.43
N ILE A 37 -17.07 8.29 3.91
CA ILE A 37 -16.79 9.60 3.29
C ILE A 37 -17.76 9.99 2.16
N ASN A 38 -18.32 8.99 1.46
CA ASN A 38 -19.22 9.19 0.33
C ASN A 38 -20.70 9.15 0.73
N ASP A 39 -21.04 9.22 2.02
CA ASP A 39 -22.43 9.40 2.47
C ASP A 39 -22.82 10.88 2.47
N LYS A 40 -22.86 11.46 1.28
CA LYS A 40 -23.13 12.88 1.01
C LYS A 40 -24.34 13.01 0.11
N ILE A 41 -25.21 13.98 0.42
CA ILE A 41 -26.46 14.24 -0.31
C ILE A 41 -26.19 15.04 -1.60
N SER A 42 -25.17 15.90 -1.63
CA SER A 42 -24.81 16.71 -2.79
C SER A 42 -23.31 16.60 -3.11
N HIS A 43 -22.93 16.95 -4.34
CA HIS A 43 -21.54 16.91 -4.82
C HIS A 43 -20.89 15.52 -4.62
N ASN A 44 -21.63 14.46 -4.94
CA ASN A 44 -21.24 13.06 -4.72
C ASN A 44 -21.44 12.21 -5.98
N ASP A 45 -21.06 12.78 -7.12
CA ASP A 45 -21.25 12.12 -8.40
C ASP A 45 -20.36 10.88 -8.51
N TYR A 46 -20.96 9.74 -8.85
CA TYR A 46 -20.25 8.48 -8.93
C TYR A 46 -19.12 8.52 -9.98
N PHE A 47 -19.29 9.27 -11.07
CA PHE A 47 -18.28 9.37 -12.13
C PHE A 47 -16.94 9.94 -11.62
N ALA A 48 -16.98 10.85 -10.64
CA ALA A 48 -15.79 11.53 -10.12
C ALA A 48 -14.98 10.69 -9.12
N ARG A 49 -15.53 9.56 -8.66
CA ARG A 49 -14.92 8.68 -7.66
C ARG A 49 -14.82 7.22 -8.10
N ASP A 50 -15.19 6.91 -9.34
CA ASP A 50 -15.15 5.55 -9.89
C ASP A 50 -13.72 5.22 -10.39
N GLY A 51 -12.82 4.93 -9.45
CA GLY A 51 -11.44 4.52 -9.75
C GLY A 51 -11.35 3.24 -10.59
N ARG A 52 -12.41 2.40 -10.63
CA ARG A 52 -12.46 1.21 -11.50
C ARG A 52 -12.47 1.59 -12.97
N ARG A 53 -13.00 2.76 -13.33
CA ARG A 53 -13.02 3.28 -14.72
C ARG A 53 -11.78 4.11 -15.06
N GLU A 54 -10.99 4.51 -14.07
CA GLU A 54 -9.73 5.22 -14.28
C GLU A 54 -8.61 4.29 -14.77
N VAL A 55 -8.77 2.98 -14.59
CA VAL A 55 -7.81 1.97 -15.05
C VAL A 55 -7.70 1.99 -16.57
N LYS A 56 -6.56 2.46 -17.06
CA LYS A 56 -6.21 2.43 -18.49
C LYS A 56 -5.50 1.12 -18.82
N LYS A 57 -5.53 0.76 -20.11
CA LYS A 57 -4.68 -0.33 -20.63
C LYS A 57 -3.21 0.01 -20.35
N PRO A 58 -2.35 -1.00 -20.12
CA PRO A 58 -0.90 -0.78 -20.01
C PRO A 58 -0.36 0.00 -21.20
N VAL A 59 0.68 0.79 -20.96
CA VAL A 59 1.42 1.49 -22.02
C VAL A 59 2.49 0.53 -22.54
N ASP A 60 2.43 0.20 -23.82
CA ASP A 60 3.44 -0.64 -24.46
C ASP A 60 4.72 0.16 -24.70
N ILE A 61 5.78 -0.17 -23.97
CA ILE A 61 7.11 0.49 -24.07
C ILE A 61 7.87 -0.01 -25.30
N TYR A 62 7.64 -1.27 -25.70
CA TYR A 62 8.23 -1.89 -26.87
C TYR A 62 7.22 -2.87 -27.49
N VAL A 63 7.00 -2.74 -28.81
CA VAL A 63 6.18 -3.65 -29.60
C VAL A 63 7.06 -4.21 -30.71
N SER A 64 7.22 -5.53 -30.76
CA SER A 64 7.96 -6.19 -31.84
C SER A 64 7.11 -6.21 -33.12
N GLY A 65 7.52 -5.47 -34.15
CA GLY A 65 6.85 -5.43 -35.46
C GLY A 65 7.59 -4.54 -36.48
N LEU A 66 7.23 -4.62 -37.77
CA LEU A 66 7.80 -3.73 -38.79
C LEU A 66 7.49 -2.26 -38.45
N LYS A 67 8.53 -1.47 -38.23
CA LYS A 67 8.45 -0.01 -38.08
C LYS A 67 7.72 0.55 -39.31
N ARG A 68 6.52 1.12 -39.12
CA ARG A 68 5.80 1.80 -40.20
C ARG A 68 6.65 2.98 -40.67
N LEU A 69 7.03 2.99 -41.95
CA LEU A 69 7.80 4.09 -42.54
C LEU A 69 6.96 5.37 -42.45
N GLU A 70 7.54 6.44 -41.93
CA GLU A 70 6.95 7.79 -42.00
C GLU A 70 7.02 8.27 -43.46
N ALA A 71 6.08 9.12 -43.87
CA ALA A 71 6.05 9.68 -45.22
C ALA A 71 7.36 10.43 -45.51
N GLY A 72 7.88 10.31 -46.74
CA GLY A 72 9.25 10.68 -47.12
C GLY A 72 9.67 12.15 -46.94
N SER A 73 8.79 13.03 -46.45
CA SER A 73 9.09 14.43 -46.15
C SER A 73 9.54 14.70 -44.71
N GLU A 74 9.40 13.75 -43.79
CA GLU A 74 9.70 13.95 -42.35
C GLU A 74 10.80 13.03 -41.80
N SER A 75 11.67 12.49 -42.66
CA SER A 75 12.75 11.62 -42.19
C SER A 75 13.75 12.37 -41.31
N LYS A 76 13.56 12.31 -39.99
CA LYS A 76 14.53 12.79 -39.00
C LYS A 76 15.76 11.89 -39.05
N HIS A 77 16.93 12.52 -39.16
CA HIS A 77 18.25 11.86 -39.13
C HIS A 77 18.33 10.91 -37.91
N PRO A 78 18.92 9.71 -38.04
CA PRO A 78 19.01 8.78 -36.91
C PRO A 78 19.70 9.47 -35.72
N TYR A 79 18.96 9.60 -34.61
CA TYR A 79 19.48 10.09 -33.35
C TYR A 79 20.71 9.24 -32.96
N ALA A 80 21.82 9.90 -32.67
CA ALA A 80 23.03 9.24 -32.18
C ALA A 80 22.69 8.36 -30.96
N LEU A 81 23.23 7.13 -30.93
CA LEU A 81 23.07 6.22 -29.79
C LEU A 81 23.51 6.92 -28.50
N SER A 82 22.55 7.21 -27.62
CA SER A 82 22.87 7.74 -26.30
C SER A 82 23.57 6.65 -25.49
N LYS A 83 24.55 7.05 -24.67
CA LYS A 83 25.25 6.13 -23.76
C LYS A 83 24.21 5.51 -22.83
N SER A 84 24.20 4.18 -22.71
CA SER A 84 23.30 3.48 -21.79
C SER A 84 23.65 3.87 -20.35
N VAL A 85 22.87 4.77 -19.77
CA VAL A 85 22.91 5.03 -18.33
C VAL A 85 22.29 3.81 -17.65
N GLY A 86 22.94 3.30 -16.59
CA GLY A 86 22.37 2.21 -15.79
C GLY A 86 21.13 2.71 -15.05
N VAL A 87 19.96 2.59 -15.67
CA VAL A 87 18.68 2.98 -15.06
C VAL A 87 18.24 1.90 -14.09
N VAL A 88 18.04 2.28 -12.82
CA VAL A 88 17.48 1.42 -11.76
C VAL A 88 16.01 1.82 -11.58
N PRO A 89 15.06 0.88 -11.35
CA PRO A 89 13.62 1.18 -11.24
C PRO A 89 13.21 2.01 -10.01
N GLY A 90 14.16 2.47 -9.19
CA GLY A 90 13.90 3.31 -8.02
C GLY A 90 15.19 3.68 -7.29
N GLN A 91 15.07 4.57 -6.30
CA GLN A 91 16.18 4.94 -5.43
C GLN A 91 16.38 3.88 -4.33
N LYS A 92 17.64 3.57 -4.00
CA LYS A 92 17.96 2.68 -2.87
C LYS A 92 17.73 3.43 -1.55
N PHE A 93 16.79 2.97 -0.75
CA PHE A 93 16.60 3.47 0.62
C PHE A 93 17.65 2.85 1.56
N ASN A 94 18.19 3.66 2.48
CA ASN A 94 19.12 3.19 3.51
C ASN A 94 18.48 3.41 4.89
N TRP A 95 18.11 2.31 5.55
CA TRP A 95 17.40 2.30 6.82
C TRP A 95 18.26 2.81 7.99
N ASP A 96 19.59 2.74 7.88
CA ASP A 96 20.51 3.09 8.97
C ASP A 96 20.99 4.55 8.92
N LYS A 97 20.50 5.35 7.97
CA LYS A 97 20.89 6.76 7.89
C LYS A 97 20.26 7.55 9.04
N PRO A 98 21.02 8.42 9.73
CA PRO A 98 20.43 9.34 10.70
C PRO A 98 19.42 10.25 9.98
N VAL A 99 18.25 10.46 10.60
CA VAL A 99 17.24 11.39 10.09
C VAL A 99 17.80 12.80 10.19
N GLU A 100 18.00 13.46 9.06
CA GLU A 100 18.33 14.88 9.02
C GLU A 100 17.07 15.65 9.45
N LEU A 101 17.09 16.20 10.66
CA LEU A 101 16.06 17.12 11.13
C LEU A 101 16.36 18.50 10.53
N GLU A 102 15.49 18.97 9.63
CA GLU A 102 15.48 20.36 9.15
C GLU A 102 15.06 21.35 10.25
#